data_AF-A0A9P7SVP0-F1
#
_entry.id   AF-A0A9P7SVP0-F1
#
_cell.length_a   1.000
_cell.length_b   1.000
_cell.length_c   1.000
_cell.angle_alpha   90.00
_cell.angle_beta   90.00
_cell.angle_gamma   90.00
#
_symmetry.space_group_name_H-M   'P 1'
#
loop_
_entity.id
_entity.type
_entity.pdbx_description
1 polymer ?
#
loop_
_entity_poly.entity_id
_entity_poly.type
_entity_poly.pdbx_seq_one_letter_code
_entity_poly.pdbx_strand_id
1 'polypeptide(L)'
;MASQEKNPDVIAYAKTLANVPWCEQYERMISGQLYASKVPHSVANKSSPPSHPPRDFVPPRYDYQVQELIDGRFRARRLMHKYNTYFPDDATPQSLTQYRQGLLEEMLGHIGKNAFIEPPLSIDYG
;
A
#
# COMPACT_ATOMS: atom_id res chain seq x y z
N MET A 1 -11.73 -13.14 -9.49
CA MET A 1 -12.16 -13.50 -8.11
C MET A 1 -11.04 -13.15 -7.15
N ALA A 2 -11.33 -12.74 -5.91
CA ALA A 2 -10.29 -12.46 -4.93
C ALA A 2 -9.59 -13.75 -4.47
N SER A 3 -8.30 -13.67 -4.16
CA SER A 3 -7.55 -14.83 -3.65
C SER A 3 -7.97 -15.18 -2.23
N GLN A 4 -7.95 -16.46 -1.90
CA GLN A 4 -8.17 -16.98 -0.54
C GLN A 4 -6.86 -17.40 0.14
N GLU A 5 -5.78 -17.52 -0.64
CA GLU A 5 -4.48 -18.02 -0.19
C GLU A 5 -3.40 -16.97 -0.43
N LYS A 6 -2.28 -17.10 0.29
CA LYS A 6 -1.09 -16.27 0.05
C LYS A 6 -0.38 -16.77 -1.21
N ASN A 7 0.18 -15.85 -1.99
CA ASN A 7 0.97 -16.18 -3.16
C ASN A 7 2.47 -16.13 -2.80
N PRO A 8 3.16 -17.28 -2.68
CA PRO A 8 4.56 -17.32 -2.27
C PRO A 8 5.50 -16.61 -3.26
N ASP A 9 5.20 -16.64 -4.56
CA ASP A 9 6.05 -16.02 -5.58
C ASP A 9 5.98 -14.49 -5.50
N VAL A 10 4.79 -13.94 -5.29
CA VAL A 10 4.60 -12.48 -5.09
C VAL A 10 5.26 -12.02 -3.80
N ILE A 11 5.16 -12.81 -2.72
CA ILE A 11 5.84 -12.52 -1.45
C ILE A 11 7.35 -12.56 -1.63
N ALA A 12 7.88 -13.56 -2.34
CA ALA A 12 9.31 -13.67 -2.61
C ALA A 12 9.83 -12.50 -3.45
N TYR A 13 9.08 -12.08 -4.47
CA TYR A 13 9.42 -10.89 -5.25
C TYR A 13 9.35 -9.62 -4.42
N ALA A 14 8.28 -9.42 -3.64
CA ALA A 14 8.15 -8.23 -2.82
C ALA A 14 9.31 -8.09 -1.82
N LYS A 15 9.86 -9.21 -1.31
CA LYS A 15 11.06 -9.22 -0.43
C LYS A 15 12.31 -8.60 -1.05
N THR A 16 12.35 -8.44 -2.37
CA THR A 16 13.46 -7.76 -3.06
C THR A 16 13.22 -6.25 -3.22
N LEU A 17 12.02 -5.76 -2.91
CA LEU A 17 11.66 -4.36 -3.04
C LEU A 17 12.00 -3.58 -1.76
N ALA A 18 12.40 -2.32 -1.93
CA ALA A 18 12.55 -1.41 -0.80
C ALA A 18 11.18 -0.95 -0.29
N ASN A 19 11.17 -0.25 0.85
CA ASN A 19 10.00 0.53 1.29
C ASN A 19 8.72 -0.27 1.63
N VAL A 20 8.83 -1.61 1.66
CA VAL A 20 7.72 -2.52 1.94
C VAL A 20 7.39 -2.58 3.45
N PRO A 21 6.12 -2.38 3.85
CA PRO A 21 5.66 -2.53 5.24
C PRO A 21 5.41 -4.00 5.58
N TRP A 22 6.48 -4.77 5.78
CA TRP A 22 6.41 -6.21 6.03
C TRP A 22 5.56 -6.59 7.23
N CYS A 23 4.43 -7.24 6.97
CA CYS A 23 3.63 -7.93 7.97
C CYS A 23 2.73 -8.98 7.29
N GLU A 24 2.06 -9.81 8.08
CA GLU A 24 1.15 -10.82 7.56
C GLU A 24 0.02 -10.22 6.72
N GLN A 25 -0.48 -9.04 7.10
CA GLN A 25 -1.55 -8.36 6.37
C GLN A 25 -1.06 -7.80 5.02
N TYR A 26 0.20 -7.35 4.95
CA TYR A 26 0.82 -6.95 3.69
C TYR A 26 0.94 -8.15 2.74
N GLU A 27 1.39 -9.30 3.23
CA GLU A 27 1.47 -10.53 2.43
C GLU A 27 0.10 -10.91 1.85
N ARG A 28 -0.96 -10.82 2.66
CA ARG A 28 -2.34 -11.07 2.21
C ARG A 28 -2.80 -10.04 1.18
N MET A 29 -2.49 -8.76 1.39
CA MET A 29 -2.80 -7.67 0.46
C MET A 29 -2.17 -7.88 -0.92
N ILE A 30 -0.85 -8.10 -0.99
CA ILE A 30 -0.15 -8.31 -2.27
C ILE A 30 -0.50 -9.64 -2.93
N SER A 31 -0.97 -10.62 -2.14
CA SER A 31 -1.51 -11.89 -2.66
C SER A 31 -2.92 -11.75 -3.26
N GLY A 32 -3.52 -10.54 -3.24
CA GLY A 32 -4.83 -10.28 -3.81
C GLY A 32 -6.01 -10.73 -2.93
N GLN A 33 -5.81 -10.86 -1.62
CA GLN A 33 -6.93 -11.05 -0.68
C GLN A 33 -7.70 -9.73 -0.52
N LEU A 34 -9.02 -9.80 -0.28
CA LEU A 34 -9.80 -8.59 -0.02
C LEU A 34 -9.43 -7.97 1.32
N TYR A 35 -9.58 -6.66 1.46
CA TYR A 35 -9.47 -6.01 2.77
C TYR A 35 -10.78 -6.12 3.56
N ALA A 36 -10.66 -6.04 4.88
CA ALA A 36 -11.78 -5.90 5.80
C ALA A 36 -12.27 -4.44 5.78
N SER A 37 -13.29 -4.14 4.96
CA SER A 37 -13.93 -2.82 5.02
C SER A 37 -14.69 -2.65 6.33
N LYS A 38 -14.58 -1.49 6.97
CA LYS A 38 -15.23 -1.15 8.26
C LYS A 38 -16.77 -1.12 8.24
N VAL A 39 -17.41 -1.61 7.18
CA VAL A 39 -18.87 -1.75 7.17
C VAL A 39 -19.21 -2.75 8.27
N PRO A 40 -19.94 -2.34 9.34
CA PRO A 40 -20.28 -3.25 10.41
C PRO A 40 -21.06 -4.44 9.84
N HIS A 41 -20.59 -5.64 10.13
CA HIS A 41 -21.20 -6.91 9.73
C HIS A 41 -22.50 -7.21 10.52
N SER A 42 -23.19 -6.19 11.04
CA SER A 42 -24.33 -6.30 11.95
C SER A 42 -25.63 -6.73 11.24
N VAL A 43 -25.56 -7.72 10.35
CA VAL A 43 -26.71 -8.50 9.90
C VAL A 43 -26.51 -10.02 10.02
N ALA A 44 -25.35 -10.51 10.47
CA ALA A 44 -25.10 -11.95 10.63
C ALA A 44 -25.23 -12.45 12.08
N ASN A 45 -26.12 -11.87 12.88
CA ASN A 45 -26.55 -12.54 14.10
C ASN A 45 -28.07 -12.42 14.26
N LYS A 46 -28.79 -13.39 13.68
CA LYS A 46 -30.15 -13.70 14.11
C LYS A 46 -30.18 -15.17 14.51
N SER A 47 -30.43 -15.34 15.80
CA SER A 47 -30.74 -16.54 16.58
C SER A 47 -31.82 -17.43 15.96
N SER A 48 -31.53 -18.08 14.83
CA SER A 48 -32.35 -19.17 14.28
C SER A 48 -31.44 -20.15 13.52
N PRO A 49 -31.57 -21.47 13.71
CA PRO A 49 -30.72 -22.42 13.02
C PRO A 49 -31.12 -22.46 11.53
N PRO A 50 -30.17 -22.30 10.58
CA PRO A 50 -30.49 -22.31 9.17
C PRO A 50 -30.73 -23.74 8.67
N SER A 51 -31.80 -23.93 7.88
CA SER A 51 -32.14 -25.15 7.16
C SER A 51 -31.29 -25.39 5.90
N HIS A 52 -30.21 -24.64 5.73
CA HIS A 52 -29.32 -24.62 4.56
C HIS A 52 -27.85 -24.54 5.02
N PRO A 53 -26.88 -25.05 4.26
CA PRO A 53 -25.46 -24.97 4.63
C PRO A 53 -25.04 -23.50 4.84
N PRO A 54 -24.11 -23.20 5.75
CA PRO A 54 -23.82 -21.83 6.15
C PRO A 54 -23.41 -20.99 4.95
N ARG A 55 -24.09 -19.86 4.72
CA ARG A 55 -23.75 -18.87 3.69
C ARG A 55 -22.52 -18.01 4.10
N ASP A 56 -21.75 -18.49 5.07
CA ASP A 56 -20.90 -17.66 5.93
C ASP A 56 -19.40 -17.92 5.75
N PHE A 57 -18.98 -18.57 4.65
CA PHE A 57 -17.56 -18.59 4.30
C PHE A 57 -17.15 -17.19 3.83
N VAL A 58 -16.71 -16.35 4.77
CA VAL A 58 -16.04 -15.11 4.47
C VAL A 58 -14.59 -15.47 4.14
N PRO A 59 -14.14 -15.29 2.88
CA PRO A 59 -12.74 -15.54 2.55
C PRO A 59 -11.84 -14.66 3.42
N PRO A 60 -10.63 -15.12 3.76
CA PRO A 60 -9.72 -14.37 4.61
C PRO A 60 -9.54 -12.95 4.05
N ARG A 61 -9.80 -11.95 4.89
CA ARG A 61 -9.61 -10.54 4.56
C ARG A 61 -8.44 -10.00 5.33
N TYR A 62 -7.62 -9.17 4.70
CA TYR A 62 -6.53 -8.51 5.40
C TYR A 62 -7.02 -7.26 6.15
N ASP A 63 -6.44 -7.02 7.32
CA ASP A 63 -6.64 -5.79 8.08
C ASP A 63 -5.67 -4.72 7.58
N TYR A 64 -6.23 -3.70 6.92
CA TYR A 64 -5.45 -2.58 6.39
C TYR A 64 -5.03 -1.58 7.48
N GLN A 65 -5.55 -1.70 8.69
CA GLN A 65 -5.31 -0.81 9.82
C GLN A 65 -4.23 -1.30 10.78
N VAL A 66 -3.55 -2.39 10.48
CA VAL A 66 -2.38 -2.79 11.28
C VAL A 66 -1.28 -1.74 11.22
N GLN A 67 -0.51 -1.66 12.30
CA GLN A 67 0.45 -0.58 12.53
C GLN A 67 1.47 -0.48 11.39
N GLU A 68 1.97 -1.60 10.88
CA GLU A 68 2.98 -1.63 9.82
C GLU A 68 2.47 -0.98 8.53
N LEU A 69 1.21 -1.26 8.15
CA LEU A 69 0.60 -0.66 6.97
C LEU A 69 0.27 0.83 7.20
N ILE A 70 -0.11 1.21 8.42
CA ILE A 70 -0.30 2.62 8.79
C ILE A 70 1.03 3.38 8.67
N ASP A 71 2.11 2.83 9.22
CA ASP A 71 3.43 3.44 9.22
C ASP A 71 4.02 3.53 7.81
N GLY A 72 3.83 2.49 7.00
CA GLY A 72 4.18 2.50 5.57
C GLY A 72 3.51 3.66 4.83
N ARG A 73 2.19 3.82 5.01
CA ARG A 73 1.44 4.95 4.41
C ARG A 73 1.85 6.30 4.98
N PHE A 74 2.15 6.37 6.26
CA PHE A 74 2.61 7.60 6.89
C PHE A 74 3.97 8.04 6.34
N ARG A 75 4.93 7.10 6.18
CA ARG A 75 6.22 7.36 5.53
C ARG A 75 6.03 7.89 4.11
N ALA A 76 5.23 7.20 3.28
CA ALA A 76 4.94 7.62 1.92
C ALA A 76 4.34 9.03 1.87
N ARG A 77 3.38 9.35 2.75
CA ARG A 77 2.76 10.68 2.84
C ARG A 77 3.74 11.79 3.19
N ARG A 78 4.71 11.54 4.08
CA ARG A 78 5.74 12.53 4.39
C ARG A 78 6.62 12.84 3.18
N LEU A 79 7.03 11.81 2.43
CA LEU A 79 7.84 11.96 1.23
C LEU A 79 7.07 12.64 0.10
N MET A 80 5.81 12.24 -0.12
CA MET A 80 4.92 12.89 -1.09
C MET A 80 4.73 14.38 -0.77
N HIS A 81 4.51 14.73 0.50
CA HIS A 81 4.37 16.13 0.89
C HIS A 81 5.63 16.91 0.52
N LYS A 82 6.81 16.42 0.90
CA LYS A 82 8.10 17.03 0.57
C LYS A 82 8.31 17.16 -0.95
N TYR A 83 7.95 16.13 -1.72
CA TYR A 83 8.06 16.13 -3.18
C TYR A 83 7.13 17.14 -3.84
N ASN A 84 5.90 17.24 -3.36
CA ASN A 84 4.83 18.03 -3.97
C ASN A 84 4.91 19.52 -3.63
N THR A 85 5.53 19.90 -2.51
CA THR A 85 5.49 21.29 -2.02
C THR A 85 6.83 22.00 -1.97
N TYR A 86 7.96 21.28 -2.05
CA TYR A 86 9.27 21.90 -1.93
C TYR A 86 9.69 22.61 -3.23
N PHE A 87 9.86 23.93 -3.14
CA PHE A 87 10.35 24.79 -4.22
C PHE A 87 11.17 25.95 -3.64
N PRO A 88 12.51 25.85 -3.59
CA PRO A 88 13.38 26.93 -3.11
C PRO A 88 13.39 28.16 -4.03
N ASP A 89 13.58 29.36 -3.46
CA ASP A 89 13.64 30.62 -4.22
C ASP A 89 14.85 30.68 -5.16
N ASP A 90 15.95 30.02 -4.80
CA ASP A 90 17.19 29.91 -5.58
C ASP A 90 17.21 28.67 -6.49
N ALA A 91 16.07 27.99 -6.65
CA ALA A 91 15.98 26.80 -7.47
C ALA A 91 16.29 27.11 -8.95
N THR A 92 17.14 26.27 -9.53
CA THR A 92 17.33 26.17 -10.98
C THR A 92 16.58 24.93 -11.48
N PRO A 93 16.25 24.84 -12.79
CA PRO A 93 15.70 23.62 -13.34
C PRO A 93 16.54 22.37 -13.03
N GLN A 94 17.88 22.50 -13.06
CA GLN A 94 18.81 21.41 -12.80
C GLN A 94 18.81 21.00 -11.31
N SER A 95 18.94 21.95 -10.37
CA SER A 95 18.94 21.63 -8.94
C SER A 95 17.60 21.04 -8.48
N LEU A 96 16.48 21.55 -9.01
CA LEU A 96 15.15 21.02 -8.70
C LEU A 96 14.94 19.62 -9.27
N THR A 97 15.43 19.35 -10.49
CA THR A 97 15.36 18.02 -11.11
C THR A 97 16.18 17.00 -10.32
N GLN A 98 17.42 17.33 -9.95
CA GLN A 98 18.28 16.44 -9.17
C GLN A 98 17.68 16.14 -7.79
N TYR A 99 17.17 17.17 -7.11
CA TYR A 99 16.53 17.01 -5.82
C TYR A 99 15.27 16.13 -5.89
N ARG A 100 14.41 16.37 -6.90
CA ARG A 100 13.21 15.55 -7.14
C ARG A 100 13.57 14.11 -7.49
N GLN A 101 14.60 13.89 -8.30
CA GLN A 101 15.07 12.55 -8.63
C GLN A 101 15.52 11.78 -7.37
N GLY A 102 16.26 12.43 -6.47
CA GLY A 102 16.65 11.83 -5.20
C GLY A 102 15.45 11.45 -4.32
N LEU A 103 14.43 12.32 -4.24
CA LEU A 103 13.20 12.02 -3.51
C LEU A 103 12.38 10.88 -4.15
N LEU A 104 12.34 10.79 -5.48
CA LEU A 104 11.66 9.69 -6.16
C LEU A 104 12.35 8.35 -5.86
N GLU A 105 13.69 8.31 -5.87
CA GLU A 105 14.45 7.11 -5.51
C GLU A 105 14.24 6.71 -4.05
N GLU A 106 14.29 7.68 -3.11
CA GLU A 106 14.00 7.43 -1.70
C GLU A 106 12.57 6.91 -1.49
N MET A 107 11.60 7.44 -2.24
CA MET A 107 10.19 7.14 -2.08
C MET A 107 9.76 5.83 -2.74
N LEU A 108 10.22 5.56 -3.97
CA LEU A 108 9.83 4.39 -4.78
C LEU A 108 10.83 3.22 -4.66
N GLY A 109 12.00 3.46 -4.05
CA GLY A 109 13.04 2.45 -3.86
C GLY A 109 13.92 2.20 -5.07
N HIS A 110 13.37 2.29 -6.28
CA HIS A 110 14.11 2.20 -7.54
C HIS A 110 13.35 2.93 -8.65
N ILE A 111 14.06 3.78 -9.39
CA ILE A 111 13.54 4.44 -10.60
C ILE A 111 14.42 4.13 -11.81
N GLY A 112 13.78 4.02 -12.97
CA GLY A 112 14.50 3.87 -14.24
C GLY A 112 15.29 5.12 -14.61
N LYS A 113 16.24 4.96 -15.55
CA LYS A 113 16.96 6.10 -16.13
C LYS A 113 15.97 7.09 -16.74
N ASN A 114 16.19 8.38 -16.50
CA ASN A 114 15.35 9.49 -16.99
C ASN A 114 13.89 9.44 -16.50
N ALA A 115 13.61 8.77 -15.37
CA ALA A 115 12.29 8.81 -14.77
C ALA A 115 11.98 10.25 -14.28
N PHE A 116 10.85 10.77 -14.75
CA PHE A 116 10.31 12.05 -14.33
C PHE A 116 8.82 11.89 -14.05
N ILE A 117 8.37 12.38 -12.89
CA ILE A 117 6.96 12.44 -12.52
C ILE A 117 6.67 13.90 -12.20
N GLU A 118 5.64 14.47 -12.80
CA GLU A 118 5.25 15.84 -12.48
C GLU A 118 4.49 15.85 -11.14
N PRO A 119 4.83 16.75 -10.20
CA PRO A 119 4.00 16.97 -9.01
C PRO A 119 2.58 17.47 -9.38
N PRO A 120 1.52 17.06 -8.68
CA PRO A 120 1.55 16.26 -7.46
C PRO A 120 1.53 14.75 -7.72
N LEU A 121 2.38 14.03 -6.98
CA LEU A 121 2.39 12.56 -6.92
C LEU A 121 1.61 12.06 -5.71
N SER A 122 0.81 11.00 -5.91
CA SER A 122 0.09 10.28 -4.86
C SER A 122 0.38 8.78 -4.90
N ILE A 123 0.78 8.21 -3.76
CA ILE A 123 1.15 6.81 -3.55
C ILE A 123 0.77 6.38 -2.13
N ASP A 124 0.55 5.08 -1.91
CA ASP A 124 0.28 4.54 -0.58
C ASP A 124 1.54 4.00 0.11
N TYR A 125 2.47 3.36 -0.59
CA TYR A 125 3.64 2.74 0.04
C TYR A 125 4.94 3.16 -0.65
N GLY A 126 4.97 3.19 -1.99
CA GLY A 126 6.17 3.54 -2.76
C GLY A 126 6.92 2.30 -3.16
#